data_AF-A0A2S9AUB9-F1
#
_entry.id   AF-A0A2S9AUB9-F1
#
_cell.length_a   1.000
_cell.length_b   1.000
_cell.length_c   1.000
_cell.angle_alpha   90.00
_cell.angle_beta   90.00
_cell.angle_gamma   90.00
#
_symmetry.space_group_name_H-M   'P 1'
#
loop_
_entity.id
_entity.type
_entity.pdbx_description
1 polymer ?
#
loop_
_entity_poly.entity_id
_entity_poly.type
_entity_poly.pdbx_seq_one_letter_code
_entity_poly.pdbx_strand_id
1 'polypeptide(L)' 'MSHNLDVPIAHSYRGHTMVLKFDWRRPNDDAPIAAKIIEPAPIDGLGEVAAELTGPWPDYPAALDEAMAAAERWIDSQLS' A
#
# COMPACT_ATOMS: atom_id res chain seq x y z
N MET A 1 21.40 10.04 -0.42
CA MET A 1 20.75 9.43 0.75
C MET A 1 19.74 8.43 0.21
N SER A 2 19.91 7.13 0.50
CA SER A 2 19.01 6.08 0.04
C SER A 2 17.79 6.06 0.95
N HIS A 3 16.66 6.58 0.49
CA HIS A 3 15.43 6.46 1.26
C HIS A 3 14.91 5.02 1.18
N ASN A 4 14.61 4.42 2.34
CA ASN A 4 13.99 3.11 2.54
C ASN A 4 12.52 3.06 2.05
N LEU A 5 12.19 3.73 0.94
CA LEU A 5 10.82 3.90 0.44
C LEU A 5 10.24 2.63 -0.23
N ASP A 6 11.07 1.61 -0.44
CA ASP A 6 10.66 0.28 -0.90
C ASP A 6 10.21 -0.64 0.25
N VAL A 7 10.31 -0.20 1.51
CA VAL A 7 9.88 -1.03 2.64
C VAL A 7 8.35 -1.03 2.71
N PRO A 8 7.69 -2.20 2.67
CA PRO A 8 6.25 -2.28 2.81
C PRO A 8 5.79 -1.72 4.16
N ILE A 9 4.67 -1.00 4.15
CA ILE A 9 4.06 -0.44 5.36
C ILE A 9 2.94 -1.36 5.83
N ALA A 10 2.98 -1.77 7.09
CA ALA A 10 1.84 -2.42 7.73
C ALA A 10 0.82 -1.36 8.17
N HIS A 11 -0.40 -1.43 7.66
CA HIS A 11 -1.53 -0.58 8.05
C HIS A 11 -2.57 -1.41 8.79
N SER A 12 -2.84 -1.06 10.06
CA SER A 12 -3.83 -1.76 10.87
C SER A 12 -5.10 -0.93 11.01
N TYR A 13 -6.25 -1.51 10.63
CA TYR A 13 -7.56 -0.88 10.73
C TYR A 13 -8.61 -1.90 11.13
N ARG A 14 -9.44 -1.55 12.13
CA ARG A 14 -10.52 -2.41 12.68
C ARG A 14 -10.09 -3.83 13.07
N GLY A 15 -8.84 -4.02 13.49
CA GLY A 15 -8.28 -5.33 13.86
C GLY A 15 -7.76 -6.17 12.69
N HIS A 16 -7.82 -5.65 11.46
CA HIS A 16 -7.19 -6.23 10.29
C HIS A 16 -5.90 -5.48 9.97
N THR A 17 -4.90 -6.19 9.47
CA THR A 17 -3.63 -5.60 9.01
C THR A 17 -3.50 -5.83 7.52
N MET A 18 -3.30 -4.75 6.78
CA MET A 18 -2.98 -4.75 5.36
C MET A 18 -1.53 -4.33 5.15
N VAL A 19 -0.90 -4.79 4.08
CA VAL A 19 0.44 -4.39 3.68
C VAL A 19 0.32 -3.47 2.48
N LEU A 20 0.90 -2.27 2.60
CA LEU A 20 0.98 -1.27 1.54
C LEU A 20 2.37 -1.36 0.92
N LYS A 21 2.43 -1.73 -0.36
CA LYS A 21 3.69 -1.80 -1.12
C LYS A 21 3.65 -0.81 -2.26
N PHE A 22 4.69 0.00 -2.39
CA PHE A 22 4.80 1.01 -3.44
C PHE A 22 5.79 0.56 -4.50
N ASP A 23 5.40 0.71 -5.77
CA ASP A 23 6.28 0.46 -6.90
C ASP A 23 6.79 1.81 -7.43
N TRP A 24 8.11 1.97 -7.48
CA TRP A 24 8.78 3.20 -7.88
C TRP A 24 9.38 3.08 -9.27
N ARG A 25 9.30 4.14 -10.07
CA ARG A 25 10.00 4.19 -11.35
C ARG A 25 11.50 4.44 -11.15
N ARG A 26 11.86 5.34 -10.23
CA ARG A 26 13.24 5.55 -9.76
C ARG A 26 13.25 5.73 -8.24
N PRO A 27 14.33 5.33 -7.53
CA PRO A 27 14.41 5.44 -6.08
C PRO A 27 14.29 6.87 -5.49
N ASN A 28 14.47 7.90 -6.32
CA ASN A 28 14.43 9.30 -5.91
C ASN A 28 13.30 10.09 -6.60
N ASP A 29 12.32 9.39 -7.20
CA ASP A 29 11.13 10.08 -7.70
C ASP A 29 10.31 10.61 -6.51
N ASP A 30 9.59 11.73 -6.70
CA ASP A 30 8.81 12.36 -5.63
C ASP A 30 7.58 11.54 -5.22
N ALA A 31 7.13 10.63 -6.11
CA ALA A 31 5.99 9.76 -5.91
C ALA A 31 6.19 8.39 -6.59
N PRO A 32 5.57 7.32 -6.07
CA PRO A 32 5.54 6.02 -6.72
C PRO A 32 4.67 6.04 -7.98
N ILE A 33 4.81 5.03 -8.83
CA ILE A 33 3.95 4.84 -10.01
C ILE A 33 2.73 3.97 -9.73
N ALA A 34 2.80 3.11 -8.72
CA ALA A 34 1.70 2.28 -8.27
C ALA A 34 1.78 1.98 -6.77
N ALA A 35 0.64 1.61 -6.19
CA ALA A 35 0.55 1.10 -4.82
C ALA A 35 -0.29 -0.18 -4.80
N LYS A 36 0.24 -1.24 -4.19
CA LYS A 36 -0.43 -2.52 -3.98
C LYS A 36 -0.84 -2.64 -2.53
N ILE A 37 -2.11 -2.93 -2.34
CA ILE A 37 -2.73 -3.18 -1.04
C ILE A 37 -2.87 -4.69 -0.94
N ILE A 38 -2.17 -5.27 0.03
CA ILE A 38 -1.99 -6.72 0.13
C ILE A 38 -2.59 -7.19 1.44
N GLU A 39 -3.49 -8.16 1.39
CA GLU A 39 -3.89 -8.92 2.57
C GLU A 39 -2.80 -9.95 2.88
N PRO A 40 -2.18 -9.91 4.07
CA PRO A 40 -1.14 -10.87 4.43
C PRO A 40 -1.74 -12.28 4.58
N ALA A 41 -1.10 -13.26 3.95
CA ALA A 41 -1.45 -14.66 4.15
C ALA A 41 -0.76 -15.23 5.41
N PRO A 42 -1.19 -16.41 5.91
CA PRO A 42 -0.54 -17.07 7.05
C PRO A 42 0.92 -17.48 6.82
N ILE A 43 1.40 -17.41 5.58
CA ILE A 43 2.77 -17.74 5.19
C ILE A 43 3.51 -16.42 4.93
N ASP A 44 4.62 -16.22 5.65
CA ASP A 44 5.45 -15.03 5.50
C ASP A 44 5.90 -14.83 4.05
N GLY A 45 5.69 -13.61 3.54
CA GLY A 45 6.02 -13.25 2.17
C GLY A 45 4.99 -13.65 1.12
N LEU A 46 3.88 -14.29 1.51
CA LEU A 46 2.71 -14.50 0.66
C LEU A 46 1.57 -13.55 1.10
N GLY A 47 0.77 -13.14 0.14
CA GLY A 47 -0.39 -12.29 0.38
C GLY A 47 -1.20 -12.10 -0.90
N GLU A 48 -2.49 -11.82 -0.75
CA GLU A 48 -3.39 -11.56 -1.87
C GLU A 48 -3.46 -10.06 -2.14
N VAL A 49 -3.35 -9.67 -3.41
CA VAL A 49 -3.50 -8.27 -3.80
C VAL A 49 -4.98 -7.92 -3.76
N ALA A 50 -5.38 -7.23 -2.70
CA ALA A 50 -6.73 -6.75 -2.47
C ALA A 50 -7.10 -5.58 -3.39
N ALA A 51 -6.13 -4.71 -3.68
CA ALA A 51 -6.26 -3.62 -4.64
C ALA A 51 -4.91 -3.20 -5.22
N GLU A 52 -4.95 -2.64 -6.43
CA GLU A 52 -3.81 -1.97 -7.07
C GLU A 52 -4.26 -0.59 -7.51
N LEU A 53 -3.53 0.43 -7.08
CA LEU A 53 -3.73 1.83 -7.44
C LEU A 53 -2.62 2.26 -8.40
N THR A 54 -2.97 3.07 -9.38
CA THR A 54 -2.02 3.67 -10.32
C THR A 54 -2.08 5.19 -10.22
N GLY A 55 -0.91 5.82 -10.28
CA GLY A 55 -0.79 7.28 -10.24
C GLY A 55 -1.29 7.98 -11.51
N PRO A 56 -1.01 9.29 -11.68
CA PRO A 56 0.02 10.03 -10.95
C PRO A 56 -0.45 10.61 -9.62
N TRP A 57 0.40 10.50 -8.59
CA TRP A 57 0.30 11.27 -7.35
C TRP A 57 1.24 12.48 -7.38
N PRO A 58 0.88 13.58 -6.68
CA PRO A 58 1.75 14.75 -6.57
C PRO A 58 3.02 14.48 -5.75
N ASP A 59 2.93 13.61 -4.73
CA ASP A 59 4.04 13.22 -3.86
C ASP A 59 3.75 11.87 -3.16
N TYR A 60 4.73 11.38 -2.41
CA TYR A 60 4.60 10.16 -1.62
C TYR A 60 3.51 10.21 -0.54
N PRO A 61 3.35 11.29 0.27
CA PRO A 61 2.23 11.42 1.19
C PRO A 61 0.85 11.23 0.54
N ALA A 62 0.60 11.82 -0.62
CA ALA A 62 -0.67 11.65 -1.33
C ALA A 62 -0.90 10.20 -1.76
N ALA A 63 0.14 9.50 -2.23
CA ALA A 63 0.06 8.09 -2.57
C ALA A 63 -0.20 7.21 -1.34
N LEU A 64 0.41 7.55 -0.20
CA LEU A 64 0.23 6.84 1.07
C LEU A 64 -1.20 6.99 1.61
N ASP A 65 -1.72 8.23 1.62
CA ASP A 65 -3.09 8.51 2.07
C ASP A 65 -4.12 7.76 1.23
N GLU A 66 -3.94 7.73 -0.10
CA GLU A 66 -4.85 6.99 -0.99
C GLU A 66 -4.75 5.47 -0.78
N ALA A 67 -3.54 4.93 -0.59
CA ALA A 67 -3.33 3.51 -0.31
C ALA A 67 -3.95 3.08 1.02
N MET A 68 -3.82 3.90 2.08
CA MET A 68 -4.50 3.68 3.36
C MET A 68 -6.01 3.68 3.20
N ALA A 69 -6.58 4.67 2.50
CA ALA A 69 -8.01 4.74 2.25
C ALA A 69 -8.53 3.55 1.42
N ALA A 70 -7.74 3.05 0.46
CA ALA A 70 -8.08 1.84 -0.29
C ALA A 70 -8.07 0.58 0.59
N ALA A 71 -7.09 0.45 1.49
CA ALA A 71 -7.02 -0.65 2.46
C ALA A 71 -8.23 -0.65 3.40
N GLU A 72 -8.61 0.52 3.92
CA GLU A 72 -9.77 0.67 4.80
C GLU A 72 -11.08 0.33 4.08
N ARG A 73 -11.27 0.83 2.86
CA ARG A 73 -12.44 0.49 2.03
C ARG A 73 -12.54 -1.01 1.74
N TRP A 74 -11.41 -1.66 1.50
CA TRP A 74 -11.38 -3.10 1.28
C TRP A 74 -11.78 -3.85 2.56
N ILE A 75 -11.22 -3.50 3.72
CA ILE A 75 -11.62 -4.09 5.01
C ILE A 75 -13.11 -3.89 5.26
N ASP A 76 -13.61 -2.67 5.07
CA ASP A 76 -15.03 -2.36 5.28
C ASP A 76 -15.94 -3.18 4.35
N SER A 77 -15.47 -3.54 3.14
CA SER A 77 -16.20 -4.42 2.21
C SER A 77 -16.23 -5.90 2.61
N GLN A 78 -15.30 -6.36 3.45
CA GLN A 78 -15.29 -7.75 3.96
C GLN A 78 -16.20 -7.92 5.19
N LEU A 79 -16.55 -6.82 5.86
CA LEU A 79 -17.35 -6.82 7.09
C LEU A 79 -18.86 -6.62 6.84
N SER A 80 -19.27 -6.46 5.57
CA SER A 80 -20.66 -6.25 5.16
C SER A 80 -21.47 -7.53 5.01
#